data_AF-F4P8B5-F1
#
_entry.id   AF-F4P8B5-F1
#
_cell.length_a   1.000
_cell.length_b   1.000
_cell.length_c   1.000
_cell.angle_alpha   90.00
_cell.angle_beta   90.00
_cell.angle_gamma   90.00
#
_symmetry.space_group_name_H-M   'P 1'
#
loop_
_entity.id
_entity.type
_entity.pdbx_description
1 polymer ?
#
loop_
_entity_poly.entity_id
_entity_poly.type
_entity_poly.pdbx_seq_one_letter_code
_entity_poly.pdbx_strand_id
1 'polypeptide(L)'
;MYWRDVYGINRESRRNQYIGSLELPNGRCVVYPNLYQHKEQSFELADPTQPGHCKILTFFVVNPACRIVSTAHVAPQQPQWYNSSLDKTPIPPELWNDATQYIQGVQSPDEAKHYRDELTSDRTQIITAYNKDRYERAYYLGF
;
A
#
# COMPACT_ATOMS: atom_id res chain seq x y z
N MET A 1 -21.33 20.46 -29.74
CA MET A 1 -22.22 19.49 -30.39
C MET A 1 -21.51 18.15 -30.61
N TYR A 2 -20.29 18.12 -31.15
CA TYR A 2 -19.51 16.90 -31.47
C TYR A 2 -19.43 15.76 -30.41
N TRP A 3 -19.26 16.06 -29.11
CA TRP A 3 -19.02 15.02 -28.08
C TRP A 3 -20.25 14.16 -27.75
N ARG A 4 -21.46 14.71 -27.82
CA ARG A 4 -22.71 13.97 -27.56
C ARG A 4 -23.00 12.98 -28.67
N ASP A 5 -22.79 13.42 -29.91
CA ASP A 5 -23.19 12.67 -31.10
C ASP A 5 -22.19 11.54 -31.43
N VAL A 6 -20.91 11.70 -31.07
CA VAL A 6 -19.86 10.69 -31.33
C VAL A 6 -19.66 9.73 -30.16
N TYR A 7 -19.72 10.21 -28.92
CA TYR A 7 -19.33 9.43 -27.73
C TYR A 7 -20.47 9.22 -26.74
N GLY A 8 -21.65 9.80 -26.96
CA GLY A 8 -22.78 9.70 -26.03
C GLY A 8 -22.57 10.43 -24.69
N ILE A 9 -21.54 11.26 -24.57
CA ILE A 9 -21.19 11.96 -23.33
C ILE A 9 -21.42 13.48 -23.44
N ASN A 10 -21.79 14.10 -22.33
CA ASN A 10 -21.96 15.54 -22.19
C ASN A 10 -21.18 16.06 -20.97
N ARG A 11 -21.20 17.38 -20.69
CA ARG A 11 -20.43 17.98 -19.58
C ARG A 11 -20.82 17.48 -18.19
N GLU A 12 -21.99 16.87 -18.06
CA GLU A 12 -22.55 16.28 -16.83
C GLU A 12 -22.41 14.75 -16.82
N SER A 13 -21.92 14.14 -17.91
CA SER A 13 -21.69 12.70 -17.99
C SER A 13 -20.49 12.30 -17.14
N ARG A 14 -20.63 11.15 -16.46
CA ARG A 14 -19.56 10.57 -15.63
C ARG A 14 -18.26 10.48 -16.41
N ARG A 15 -17.18 11.04 -15.86
CA ARG A 15 -15.82 10.92 -16.42
C ARG A 15 -15.16 9.55 -16.16
N ASN A 16 -15.85 8.67 -15.44
CA ASN A 16 -15.35 7.36 -15.05
C ASN A 16 -16.27 6.26 -15.57
N GLN A 17 -15.67 5.22 -16.15
CA GLN A 17 -16.38 4.01 -16.57
C GLN A 17 -16.19 2.92 -15.51
N TYR A 18 -17.29 2.29 -15.08
CA TYR A 18 -17.20 1.10 -14.24
C TYR A 18 -16.79 -0.10 -15.11
N ILE A 19 -15.69 -0.73 -14.75
CA ILE A 19 -15.10 -1.86 -15.49
C ILE A 19 -15.43 -3.22 -14.87
N GLY A 20 -15.85 -3.27 -13.61
CA GLY A 20 -16.20 -4.50 -12.90
C GLY A 20 -15.70 -4.55 -11.46
N SER A 21 -15.87 -5.73 -10.84
CA SER A 21 -15.32 -6.10 -9.53
C SER A 21 -14.64 -7.46 -9.64
N LEU A 22 -13.74 -7.74 -8.69
CA LEU A 22 -13.00 -8.99 -8.62
C LEU A 22 -12.87 -9.41 -7.16
N GLU A 23 -13.18 -10.67 -6.87
CA GLU A 23 -12.96 -11.24 -5.54
C GLU A 23 -11.49 -11.62 -5.34
N LEU A 24 -10.99 -11.41 -4.11
CA LEU A 24 -9.62 -11.72 -3.69
C LEU A 24 -9.60 -12.83 -2.62
N PRO A 25 -9.86 -14.11 -3.00
CA PRO A 25 -9.67 -15.22 -2.08
C PRO A 25 -8.18 -15.42 -1.77
N ASN A 26 -7.90 -16.17 -0.70
CA ASN A 26 -6.53 -16.48 -0.29
C ASN A 26 -5.73 -17.10 -1.45
N GLY A 27 -4.49 -16.64 -1.61
CA GLY A 27 -3.58 -17.09 -2.68
C GLY A 27 -3.83 -16.47 -4.06
N ARG A 28 -4.87 -15.64 -4.25
CA ARG A 28 -5.08 -14.95 -5.53
C ARG A 28 -4.18 -13.72 -5.65
N CYS A 29 -3.46 -13.63 -6.76
CA CYS A 29 -2.71 -12.44 -7.16
C CYS A 29 -3.48 -11.70 -8.26
N VAL A 30 -3.51 -10.37 -8.18
CA VAL A 30 -4.15 -9.49 -9.17
C VAL A 30 -3.17 -8.40 -9.55
N VAL A 31 -3.03 -8.17 -10.85
CA VAL A 31 -2.12 -7.16 -11.42
C VAL A 31 -2.94 -6.27 -12.34
N TYR A 32 -2.84 -4.95 -12.12
CA TYR A 32 -3.52 -3.97 -12.94
C TYR A 32 -2.70 -2.67 -12.99
N PRO A 33 -2.86 -1.84 -14.04
CA PRO A 33 -2.19 -0.55 -14.11
C PRO A 33 -2.65 0.41 -13.01
N ASN A 34 -1.73 1.16 -12.40
CA ASN A 34 -2.02 2.21 -11.42
C ASN A 34 -2.92 3.34 -11.96
N LEU A 35 -3.17 3.38 -13.27
CA LEU A 35 -4.11 4.30 -13.91
C LEU A 35 -5.57 4.00 -13.52
N TYR A 36 -5.89 2.75 -13.18
CA TYR A 36 -7.25 2.38 -12.82
C TYR A 36 -7.59 2.80 -11.39
N GLN A 37 -8.68 3.57 -11.29
CA GLN A 37 -9.33 3.82 -10.01
C GLN A 37 -9.86 2.49 -9.46
N HIS A 38 -9.42 2.11 -8.26
CA HIS A 38 -9.89 0.92 -7.57
C HIS A 38 -10.21 1.22 -6.10
N LYS A 39 -11.10 0.42 -5.52
CA LYS A 39 -11.43 0.43 -4.10
C LYS A 39 -11.46 -0.99 -3.58
N GLU A 40 -10.85 -1.18 -2.42
CA GLU A 40 -11.05 -2.37 -1.60
C GLU A 40 -12.36 -2.19 -0.82
N GLN A 41 -13.29 -3.13 -0.99
CA GLN A 41 -14.54 -3.11 -0.24
C GLN A 41 -14.27 -3.53 1.20
N SER A 42 -14.94 -2.86 2.16
CA SER A 42 -14.91 -3.28 3.56
C SER A 42 -15.38 -4.72 3.68
N PHE A 43 -14.73 -5.49 4.55
CA PHE A 43 -15.08 -6.87 4.83
C PHE A 43 -15.02 -7.10 6.34
N GLU A 44 -15.72 -8.13 6.78
CA GLU A 44 -15.76 -8.59 8.16
C GLU A 44 -15.68 -10.11 8.19
N LEU A 45 -15.42 -10.67 9.37
CA LEU A 45 -15.48 -12.11 9.56
C LEU A 45 -16.94 -12.55 9.47
N ALA A 46 -17.18 -13.66 8.76
CA ALA A 46 -18.52 -14.27 8.71
C ALA A 46 -19.03 -14.65 10.11
N ASP A 47 -18.12 -15.02 11.01
CA ASP A 47 -18.36 -15.16 12.44
C ASP A 47 -17.42 -14.22 13.21
N PRO A 48 -17.93 -13.08 13.74
CA PRO A 48 -17.14 -12.13 14.52
C PRO A 48 -16.56 -12.68 15.82
N THR A 49 -17.02 -13.84 16.29
CA THR A 49 -16.50 -14.47 17.52
C THR A 49 -15.23 -15.29 17.29
N GLN A 50 -14.92 -15.59 16.03
CA GLN A 50 -13.72 -16.35 15.66
C GLN A 50 -12.54 -15.42 15.39
N PRO A 51 -11.30 -15.87 15.64
CA PRO A 51 -10.12 -15.13 15.22
C PRO A 51 -9.99 -15.17 13.69
N GLY A 52 -9.67 -14.03 13.08
CA GLY A 52 -9.40 -13.96 11.65
C GLY A 52 -8.68 -12.68 11.26
N HIS A 53 -7.93 -12.73 10.16
CA HIS A 53 -7.21 -11.58 9.62
C HIS A 53 -7.09 -11.68 8.09
N CYS A 54 -7.04 -10.53 7.43
CA CYS A 54 -6.69 -10.43 6.02
C CYS A 54 -5.30 -9.80 5.91
N LYS A 55 -4.38 -10.46 5.19
CA LYS A 55 -3.05 -9.94 4.87
C LYS A 55 -2.97 -9.77 3.37
N ILE A 56 -2.75 -8.53 2.94
CA ILE A 56 -2.54 -8.17 1.54
C ILE A 56 -1.10 -7.72 1.39
N LEU A 57 -0.40 -8.28 0.40
CA LEU A 57 0.93 -7.85 0.00
C LEU A 57 0.83 -7.18 -1.36
N THR A 58 1.11 -5.88 -1.40
CA THR A 58 1.01 -5.06 -2.61
C THR A 58 2.38 -4.63 -3.08
N PHE A 59 2.66 -4.87 -4.37
CA PHE A 59 3.87 -4.38 -5.04
C PHE A 59 3.51 -3.23 -5.97
N PHE A 60 4.29 -2.14 -5.91
CA PHE A 60 4.22 -1.06 -6.88
C PHE A 60 5.38 -1.21 -7.87
N VAL A 61 5.05 -1.53 -9.12
CA VAL A 61 6.04 -1.62 -10.19
C VAL A 61 6.30 -0.22 -10.74
N VAL A 62 7.56 0.18 -10.76
CA VAL A 62 8.01 1.47 -11.31
C VAL A 62 8.57 1.30 -12.71
N ASN A 63 8.62 2.39 -13.49
CA ASN A 63 9.24 2.40 -14.80
C ASN A 63 10.73 2.01 -14.69
N PRO A 64 11.19 0.93 -15.34
CA PRO A 64 12.58 0.49 -15.26
C PRO A 64 13.58 1.48 -15.87
N ALA A 65 13.12 2.40 -16.73
CA ALA A 65 13.96 3.50 -17.23
C ALA A 65 14.27 4.55 -16.14
N CYS A 66 13.50 4.59 -15.05
CA CYS A 66 13.74 5.47 -13.91
C CYS A 66 14.51 4.69 -12.83
N ARG A 67 15.77 5.08 -12.58
CA ARG A 67 16.59 4.45 -11.54
C ARG A 67 16.18 4.98 -10.16
N ILE A 68 15.59 4.11 -9.34
CA ILE A 68 15.34 4.35 -7.92
C ILE A 68 16.21 3.42 -7.06
N VAL A 69 16.34 3.74 -5.77
CA VAL A 69 17.01 2.85 -4.82
C VAL A 69 16.20 1.55 -4.71
N SER A 70 16.84 0.44 -5.06
CA SER A 70 16.25 -0.90 -4.91
C SER A 70 16.41 -1.38 -3.47
N THR A 71 15.44 -2.15 -2.98
CA THR A 71 15.53 -2.86 -1.69
C THR A 71 16.73 -3.81 -1.61
N ALA A 72 17.28 -4.25 -2.75
CA ALA A 72 18.55 -4.99 -2.79
C ALA A 72 19.76 -4.20 -2.25
N HIS A 73 19.66 -2.87 -2.20
CA HIS A 73 20.71 -1.98 -1.65
C HIS A 73 20.31 -1.34 -0.32
N VAL A 74 19.17 -1.74 0.26
CA VAL A 74 18.71 -1.24 1.56
C VAL A 74 19.14 -2.25 2.62
N ALA A 75 19.89 -1.79 3.61
CA ALA A 75 20.27 -2.63 4.75
C ALA A 75 19.03 -3.06 5.55
N PRO A 76 19.10 -4.16 6.33
CA PRO A 76 18.03 -4.54 7.24
C PRO A 76 17.57 -3.36 8.10
N GLN A 77 16.27 -3.10 8.17
CA GLN A 77 15.72 -1.99 8.97
C GLN A 77 15.20 -2.48 10.32
N GLN A 78 14.98 -3.79 10.48
CA GLN A 78 14.44 -4.36 11.70
C GLN A 78 15.57 -4.83 12.64
N PRO A 79 15.61 -4.40 13.91
CA PRO A 79 16.70 -4.70 14.84
C PRO A 79 17.02 -6.20 14.94
N GLN A 80 15.97 -7.02 15.07
CA GLN A 80 16.08 -8.47 15.21
C GLN A 80 16.74 -9.17 14.02
N TRP A 81 16.79 -8.54 12.84
CA TRP A 81 17.46 -9.10 11.66
C TRP A 81 18.99 -9.00 11.76
N TYR A 82 19.52 -8.12 12.60
CA TYR A 82 20.95 -8.00 12.85
C TYR A 82 21.52 -9.10 13.74
N ASN A 83 20.68 -9.84 14.47
CA ASN A 83 21.14 -10.91 15.38
C ASN A 83 22.07 -11.91 14.67
N SER A 84 21.73 -12.32 13.44
CA SER A 84 22.56 -13.24 12.64
C SER A 84 23.92 -12.66 12.20
N SER A 85 24.03 -11.33 12.15
CA SER A 85 25.26 -10.62 11.85
C SER A 85 26.08 -10.37 13.12
N LEU A 86 25.42 -10.00 14.22
CA LEU A 86 26.04 -9.72 15.52
C LEU A 86 26.64 -10.98 16.16
N ASP A 87 26.05 -12.14 15.91
CA ASP A 87 26.58 -13.46 16.32
C ASP A 87 28.00 -13.73 15.76
N LYS A 88 28.39 -13.02 14.69
CA LYS A 88 29.73 -13.14 14.08
C LYS A 88 30.70 -12.06 14.57
N THR A 89 30.31 -11.26 15.55
CA THR A 89 31.10 -10.16 16.09
C THR A 89 31.56 -10.46 17.52
N PRO A 90 32.57 -9.75 18.05
CA PRO A 90 32.95 -9.86 19.46
C PRO A 90 31.93 -9.23 20.44
N ILE A 91 30.80 -8.70 19.96
CA ILE A 91 29.79 -8.04 20.79
C ILE A 91 28.97 -9.10 21.53
N PRO A 92 28.98 -9.12 22.88
CA PRO A 92 28.15 -10.03 23.65
C PRO A 92 26.64 -9.87 23.38
N PRO A 93 25.83 -10.94 23.40
CA PRO A 93 24.38 -10.89 23.14
C PRO A 93 23.62 -9.88 24.00
N GLU A 94 24.07 -9.65 25.23
CA GLU A 94 23.48 -8.69 26.16
C GLU A 94 23.55 -7.25 25.64
N LEU A 95 24.51 -6.95 24.76
CA LEU A 95 24.73 -5.62 24.18
C LEU A 95 24.15 -5.48 22.76
N TRP A 96 23.51 -6.52 22.19
CA TRP A 96 23.01 -6.46 20.81
C TRP A 96 21.93 -5.40 20.63
N ASN A 97 20.99 -5.31 21.58
CA ASN A 97 19.94 -4.29 21.53
C ASN A 97 20.55 -2.89 21.53
N ASP A 98 21.49 -2.61 22.43
CA ASP A 98 22.17 -1.32 22.52
C ASP A 98 22.98 -1.03 21.25
N ALA A 99 23.71 -2.03 20.73
CA ALA A 99 24.49 -1.89 19.49
C ALA A 99 23.61 -1.54 18.29
N THR A 100 22.42 -2.16 18.16
CA THR A 100 21.50 -1.88 17.04
C THR A 100 20.96 -0.45 17.04
N GLN A 101 20.87 0.22 18.21
CA GLN A 101 20.43 1.62 18.29
C GLN A 101 21.39 2.60 17.59
N TYR A 102 22.66 2.22 17.43
CA TYR A 102 23.67 3.03 16.75
C TYR A 102 23.76 2.75 15.24
N ILE A 103 23.04 1.73 14.74
CA ILE A 103 23.03 1.40 13.31
C ILE A 103 22.05 2.34 12.60
N GLN A 104 22.57 3.17 11.70
CA GLN A 104 21.73 4.10 10.93
C GLN A 104 20.69 3.36 10.08
N GLY A 105 19.44 3.83 10.16
CA GLY A 105 18.32 3.29 9.38
C GLY A 105 17.62 2.09 10.00
N VAL A 106 18.09 1.60 11.15
CA VAL A 106 17.32 0.66 11.98
C VAL A 106 16.14 1.39 12.62
N GLN A 107 14.97 0.76 12.57
CA GLN A 107 13.72 1.29 13.08
C GLN A 107 13.09 0.29 14.04
N SER A 108 12.67 0.77 15.19
CA SER A 108 11.83 -0.02 16.09
C SER A 108 10.51 -0.41 15.41
N PRO A 109 9.85 -1.48 15.88
CA PRO A 109 8.52 -1.85 15.39
C PRO A 109 7.49 -0.71 15.49
N ASP A 110 7.59 0.13 16.52
CA ASP A 110 6.68 1.25 16.73
C ASP A 110 6.95 2.40 15.75
N GLU A 111 8.21 2.72 15.45
CA GLU A 111 8.57 3.71 14.42
C GLU A 111 8.15 3.24 13.03
N ALA A 112 8.40 1.97 12.70
CA ALA A 112 7.97 1.39 11.43
C ALA A 112 6.43 1.44 11.27
N LYS A 113 5.70 1.19 12.37
CA LYS A 113 4.24 1.34 12.40
C LYS A 113 3.82 2.81 12.23
N HIS A 114 4.48 3.74 12.89
CA HIS A 114 4.21 5.16 12.75
C HIS A 114 4.35 5.64 11.29
N TYR A 115 5.46 5.33 10.64
CA TYR A 115 5.66 5.66 9.22
C TYR A 115 4.65 4.99 8.30
N ARG A 116 4.23 3.76 8.60
CA ARG A 116 3.16 3.09 7.87
C ARG A 116 1.83 3.85 7.98
N ASP A 117 1.49 4.31 9.18
CA ASP A 117 0.25 5.03 9.44
C ASP A 117 0.27 6.41 8.75
N GLU A 118 1.41 7.11 8.78
CA GLU A 118 1.64 8.36 8.04
C GLU A 118 1.47 8.16 6.53
N LEU A 119 2.16 7.17 5.94
CA LEU A 119 2.01 6.81 4.52
C LEU A 119 0.56 6.48 4.14
N THR A 120 -0.18 5.82 5.02
CA THR A 120 -1.59 5.48 4.80
C THR A 120 -2.47 6.73 4.82
N SER A 121 -2.21 7.65 5.76
CA SER A 121 -2.89 8.95 5.85
C SER A 121 -2.64 9.78 4.59
N ASP A 122 -1.39 9.93 4.18
CA ASP A 122 -1.01 10.71 2.99
C ASP A 122 -1.64 10.16 1.72
N ARG A 123 -1.58 8.84 1.53
CA ARG A 123 -2.27 8.18 0.40
C ARG A 123 -3.76 8.44 0.42
N THR A 124 -4.39 8.41 1.58
CA THR A 124 -5.83 8.69 1.73
C THR A 124 -6.15 10.13 1.35
N GLN A 125 -5.33 11.09 1.75
CA GLN A 125 -5.50 12.50 1.38
C GLN A 125 -5.36 12.72 -0.13
N ILE A 126 -4.32 12.14 -0.74
CA ILE A 126 -4.10 12.18 -2.20
C ILE A 126 -5.30 11.58 -2.93
N ILE A 127 -5.72 10.37 -2.56
CA ILE A 127 -6.88 9.71 -3.17
C ILE A 127 -8.13 10.57 -3.02
N THR A 128 -8.36 11.16 -1.84
CA THR A 128 -9.51 12.02 -1.58
C THR A 128 -9.50 13.27 -2.45
N ALA A 129 -8.36 13.97 -2.55
CA ALA A 129 -8.20 15.15 -3.39
C ALA A 129 -8.41 14.81 -4.88
N TYR A 130 -7.78 13.74 -5.38
CA TYR A 130 -7.99 13.28 -6.76
C TYR A 130 -9.45 12.88 -7.02
N ASN A 131 -10.10 12.20 -6.08
CA ASN A 131 -11.50 11.80 -6.18
C ASN A 131 -12.48 12.97 -6.12
N LYS A 132 -12.09 14.11 -5.55
CA LYS A 132 -12.91 15.32 -5.45
C LYS A 132 -12.71 16.25 -6.64
N ASP A 133 -11.45 16.46 -7.03
CA ASP A 133 -11.06 17.50 -7.98
C ASP A 133 -10.92 16.98 -9.41
N ARG A 134 -10.59 15.69 -9.59
CA ARG A 134 -10.30 15.10 -10.90
C ARG A 134 -11.35 14.09 -11.35
N TYR A 135 -11.91 13.34 -10.41
CA TYR A 135 -12.93 12.32 -10.68
C TYR A 135 -14.28 12.73 -10.08
N GLU A 136 -15.40 12.29 -10.67
CA GLU A 136 -16.72 12.85 -10.32
C GLU A 136 -17.44 12.12 -9.17
N ARG A 137 -16.84 11.08 -8.57
CA ARG A 137 -17.49 10.28 -7.51
C ARG A 137 -16.50 9.70 -6.50
N ALA A 138 -16.76 9.99 -5.22
CA ALA A 138 -16.49 9.03 -4.14
C ALA A 138 -17.20 7.72 -4.49
N TYR A 139 -16.62 6.57 -4.15
CA TYR A 139 -17.19 5.25 -4.43
C TYR A 139 -18.54 5.03 -3.74
N TYR A 140 -19.61 5.59 -4.31
CA TYR A 140 -21.00 5.26 -4.00
C TYR A 140 -21.34 3.98 -4.76
N LEU A 141 -20.78 2.87 -4.31
CA LEU A 141 -21.45 1.59 -4.44
C LEU A 141 -22.55 1.63 -3.37
N GLY A 142 -23.81 1.57 -3.81
CA GLY A 142 -24.96 1.63 -2.91
C GLY A 142 -24.80 0.61 -1.79
N PHE A 143 -25.09 1.06 -0.57
CA PHE A 143 -25.49 0.18 0.51
C PHE A 143 -26.80 -0.51 0.13
#